data_AF-A0A9E5XT31-F1
#
_entry.id   AF-A0A9E5XT31-F1
#
_cell.length_a   1.000
_cell.length_b   1.000
_cell.length_c   1.000
_cell.angle_alpha   90.00
_cell.angle_beta   90.00
_cell.angle_gamma   90.00
#
_symmetry.space_group_name_H-M   'P 1'
#
loop_
_entity.id
_entity.type
_entity.pdbx_description
1 polymer ?
#
loop_
_entity_poly.entity_id
_entity_poly.type
_entity_poly.pdbx_seq_one_letter_code
_entity_poly.pdbx_strand_id
1 'polypeptide(L)'
;MIDTAARAEMVRTLMALEFIFAMLPGFYGVFYVLGQILHRRWLTWLGYGFGLAQLVVTEMMIRTGYLDTFTIRLMIIIALAYLVLPPTLWHLAKAIHRVNTRDELQA
;
A
#
# COMPACT_ATOMS: atom_id res chain seq x y z
N MET A 1 -37.16 -5.61 -3.98
CA MET A 1 -36.37 -5.64 -2.73
C MET A 1 -35.07 -6.34 -3.03
N ILE A 2 -33.92 -5.71 -2.82
CA ILE A 2 -32.64 -6.43 -2.90
C ILE A 2 -32.63 -7.40 -1.71
N ASP A 3 -32.45 -8.67 -2.01
CA ASP A 3 -32.39 -9.76 -1.04
C ASP A 3 -31.35 -9.43 0.06
N THR A 4 -31.77 -9.54 1.32
CA THR A 4 -30.92 -9.26 2.48
C THR A 4 -29.66 -10.13 2.48
N ALA A 5 -29.75 -11.34 1.93
CA ALA A 5 -28.61 -12.23 1.73
C ALA A 5 -27.57 -11.65 0.75
N ALA A 6 -28.02 -11.07 -0.37
CA ALA A 6 -27.13 -10.48 -1.38
C ALA A 6 -26.39 -9.25 -0.84
N ARG A 7 -27.04 -8.44 0.01
CA ARG A 7 -26.38 -7.30 0.68
C ARG A 7 -25.35 -7.75 1.71
N ALA A 8 -25.66 -8.80 2.48
CA ALA A 8 -24.71 -9.34 3.46
C ALA A 8 -23.45 -9.86 2.77
N GLU A 9 -23.59 -10.57 1.65
CA GLU A 9 -22.45 -11.09 0.89
C GLU A 9 -21.61 -9.98 0.26
N MET A 10 -22.26 -8.94 -0.28
CA MET A 10 -21.60 -7.74 -0.80
C MET A 10 -20.72 -7.10 0.28
N VAL A 11 -21.30 -6.80 1.45
CA VAL A 11 -20.57 -6.15 2.55
C VAL A 11 -19.43 -7.04 3.04
N ARG A 12 -19.67 -8.34 3.22
CA ARG A 12 -18.63 -9.29 3.66
C ARG A 12 -17.45 -9.33 2.69
N THR A 13 -17.74 -9.40 1.39
CA THR A 13 -16.72 -9.46 0.34
C THR A 13 -15.91 -8.18 0.30
N LEU A 14 -16.58 -7.02 0.29
CA LEU A 14 -15.90 -5.72 0.26
C LEU A 14 -15.05 -5.51 1.52
N MET A 15 -15.58 -5.78 2.71
CA MET A 15 -14.84 -5.63 3.97
C MET A 15 -13.58 -6.51 4.00
N ALA A 16 -13.68 -7.76 3.54
CA ALA A 16 -12.53 -8.66 3.50
C ALA A 16 -11.45 -8.14 2.51
N LEU A 17 -11.85 -7.70 1.33
CA LEU A 17 -10.92 -7.19 0.34
C LEU A 17 -10.32 -5.83 0.73
N GLU A 18 -11.12 -4.92 1.30
CA GLU A 18 -10.66 -3.63 1.83
C GLU A 18 -9.65 -3.81 2.95
N PHE A 19 -9.90 -4.77 3.85
CA PHE A 19 -8.97 -5.11 4.92
C PHE A 19 -7.61 -5.55 4.35
N ILE A 20 -7.62 -6.46 3.37
CA ILE A 20 -6.39 -6.91 2.71
C ILE A 20 -5.72 -5.74 1.97
N PHE A 21 -6.51 -4.95 1.23
CA PHE A 21 -6.03 -3.79 0.49
C PHE A 21 -5.34 -2.76 1.39
N ALA A 22 -5.86 -2.53 2.61
CA ALA A 22 -5.27 -1.62 3.58
C ALA A 22 -3.99 -2.19 4.24
N MET A 23 -3.93 -3.51 4.47
CA MET A 23 -2.76 -4.14 5.11
C MET A 23 -1.52 -4.20 4.19
N LEU A 24 -1.72 -4.45 2.90
CA LEU A 24 -0.63 -4.67 1.95
C LEU A 24 0.36 -3.48 1.83
N PRO A 25 -0.08 -2.22 1.73
CA PRO A 25 0.81 -1.06 1.79
C PRO A 25 1.62 -0.99 3.08
N GLY A 26 1.01 -1.36 4.21
CA GLY A 26 1.67 -1.37 5.51
C GLY A 26 2.84 -2.37 5.52
N PHE A 27 2.59 -3.59 5.06
CA PHE A 27 3.65 -4.59 4.91
C PHE A 27 4.71 -4.15 3.89
N TYR A 28 4.30 -3.60 2.74
CA TYR A 28 5.25 -3.07 1.78
C TYR A 28 6.20 -2.05 2.43
N GLY A 29 5.65 -1.03 3.11
CA GLY A 29 6.44 -0.02 3.81
C GLY A 29 7.42 -0.61 4.82
N VAL A 30 6.94 -1.50 5.70
CA VAL A 30 7.75 -2.13 6.75
C VAL A 30 8.90 -2.94 6.15
N PHE A 31 8.61 -3.85 5.22
CA PHE A 31 9.64 -4.72 4.64
C PHE A 31 10.62 -3.94 3.74
N TYR A 32 10.13 -2.93 3.02
CA TYR A 32 10.97 -2.04 2.24
C TYR A 32 11.98 -1.31 3.14
N VAL A 33 11.50 -0.62 4.17
CA VAL A 33 12.35 0.12 5.12
C VAL A 33 13.30 -0.81 5.86
N LEU A 34 12.81 -1.96 6.34
CA LEU A 34 13.64 -2.94 7.04
C LEU A 34 14.76 -3.48 6.13
N GLY A 35 14.46 -3.73 4.85
CA GLY A 35 15.48 -4.13 3.87
C GLY A 35 16.53 -3.06 3.62
N GLN A 36 16.13 -1.78 3.64
CA GLN A 36 17.06 -0.66 3.52
C GLN A 36 17.96 -0.50 4.75
N ILE A 37 17.41 -0.62 5.96
CA ILE A 37 18.14 -0.51 7.23
C ILE A 37 19.10 -1.69 7.42
N LEU A 38 18.64 -2.92 7.18
CA LEU A 38 19.45 -4.13 7.38
C LEU A 38 20.37 -4.44 6.18
N HIS A 39 20.36 -3.61 5.14
CA HIS A 39 21.08 -3.85 3.88
C HIS A 39 20.77 -5.21 3.23
N ARG A 40 19.55 -5.72 3.43
CA ARG A 40 19.09 -7.02 2.91
C ARG A 40 18.14 -6.83 1.74
N ARG A 41 18.67 -6.98 0.53
CA ARG A 41 17.91 -6.80 -0.72
C ARG A 41 16.63 -7.64 -0.80
N TRP A 42 16.66 -8.87 -0.28
CA TRP A 42 15.49 -9.76 -0.35
C TRP A 42 14.28 -9.22 0.45
N LEU A 43 14.49 -8.50 1.56
CA LEU A 43 13.40 -7.85 2.31
C LEU A 43 12.77 -6.73 1.50
N THR A 44 13.60 -5.96 0.79
CA THR A 44 13.13 -4.92 -0.14
C THR A 44 12.31 -5.52 -1.27
N TRP A 45 12.77 -6.61 -1.88
CA TRP A 45 12.01 -7.35 -2.90
C TRP A 45 10.71 -7.92 -2.38
N LEU A 46 10.71 -8.46 -1.15
CA LEU A 46 9.50 -8.94 -0.49
C LEU A 46 8.49 -7.80 -0.27
N GLY A 47 8.98 -6.61 0.13
CA GLY A 47 8.18 -5.40 0.18
C GLY A 47 7.50 -5.08 -1.16
N TYR A 48 8.26 -5.05 -2.26
CA TYR A 48 7.69 -4.86 -3.60
C TYR A 48 6.66 -5.94 -3.96
N GLY A 49 6.85 -7.18 -3.49
CA GLY A 49 5.87 -8.26 -3.62
C GLY A 49 4.51 -7.90 -3.01
N PHE A 50 4.49 -7.26 -1.84
CA PHE A 50 3.24 -6.76 -1.24
C PHE A 50 2.62 -5.60 -2.05
N GLY A 51 3.45 -4.71 -2.62
CA GLY A 51 2.97 -3.67 -3.53
C GLY A 51 2.31 -4.25 -4.79
N LEU A 52 2.87 -5.32 -5.36
CA LEU A 52 2.25 -6.04 -6.49
C LEU A 52 0.97 -6.77 -6.07
N ALA A 53 0.97 -7.41 -4.90
CA ALA A 53 -0.23 -8.04 -4.35
C ALA A 53 -1.37 -7.02 -4.16
N GLN A 54 -1.05 -5.77 -3.86
CA GLN A 54 -2.06 -4.72 -3.74
C GLN A 54 -2.77 -4.47 -5.08
N LEU A 55 -2.04 -4.46 -6.20
CA LEU A 55 -2.66 -4.35 -7.52
C LEU A 55 -3.61 -5.51 -7.80
N VAL A 56 -3.22 -6.73 -7.41
CA VAL A 56 -4.06 -7.93 -7.57
C VAL A 56 -5.35 -7.80 -6.75
N VAL A 57 -5.27 -7.32 -5.51
CA VAL A 57 -6.45 -7.10 -4.66
C VAL A 57 -7.34 -5.99 -5.21
N THR A 58 -6.77 -4.90 -5.73
CA THR A 58 -7.53 -3.85 -6.42
C THR A 58 -8.28 -4.42 -7.61
N GLU A 59 -7.63 -5.25 -8.43
CA GLU A 59 -8.29 -5.92 -9.55
C GLU A 59 -9.43 -6.84 -9.09
N MET A 60 -9.22 -7.64 -8.02
CA MET A 60 -10.26 -8.48 -7.44
C MET A 60 -11.46 -7.65 -6.98
N MET A 61 -11.23 -6.51 -6.33
CA MET A 61 -12.29 -5.60 -5.88
C MET A 61 -13.09 -5.01 -7.05
N ILE A 62 -12.42 -4.61 -8.13
CA ILE A 62 -13.08 -4.12 -9.35
C ILE A 62 -13.96 -5.21 -9.97
N ARG A 63 -13.45 -6.45 -10.03
CA ARG A 63 -14.18 -7.60 -10.61
C ARG A 63 -15.42 -8.00 -9.82
N THR A 64 -15.57 -7.57 -8.55
CA THR A 64 -16.80 -7.84 -7.78
C THR A 64 -18.03 -7.17 -8.37
N GLY A 65 -17.87 -6.06 -9.11
CA GLY A 65 -18.98 -5.27 -9.62
C GLY A 65 -19.77 -4.51 -8.55
N TYR A 66 -19.32 -4.53 -7.29
CA TYR A 66 -19.99 -3.82 -6.19
C TYR A 66 -19.54 -2.37 -6.02
N LEU A 67 -18.45 -1.97 -6.69
CA LEU A 67 -17.89 -0.63 -6.60
C LEU A 67 -18.41 0.27 -7.70
N ASP A 68 -18.69 1.53 -7.36
CA ASP A 68 -18.99 2.55 -8.34
C ASP A 68 -17.72 3.05 -9.05
N THR A 69 -17.91 3.73 -10.19
CA THR A 69 -16.82 4.23 -11.04
C THR A 69 -15.86 5.18 -10.30
N PHE A 70 -16.36 5.99 -9.37
CA PHE A 70 -15.52 6.90 -8.61
C PHE A 70 -14.62 6.11 -7.65
N THR A 71 -15.18 5.15 -6.91
CA THR A 71 -14.42 4.28 -6.00
C THR A 71 -13.37 3.47 -6.74
N ILE A 72 -13.69 2.91 -7.91
CA ILE A 72 -12.73 2.20 -8.76
C ILE A 72 -11.54 3.09 -9.13
N ARG A 73 -11.80 4.31 -9.61
CA ARG A 73 -10.73 5.26 -9.99
C ARG A 73 -9.86 5.63 -8.79
N LEU A 74 -10.49 5.89 -7.64
CA LEU A 74 -9.80 6.21 -6.41
C LEU A 74 -8.87 5.06 -5.98
N MET A 75 -9.37 3.83 -6.00
CA MET A 75 -8.59 2.64 -5.65
C MET A 75 -7.39 2.44 -6.56
N ILE A 76 -7.54 2.63 -7.87
CA ILE A 76 -6.44 2.53 -8.84
C ILE A 76 -5.38 3.59 -8.53
N ILE A 77 -5.79 4.85 -8.31
CA ILE A 77 -4.86 5.94 -7.96
C ILE A 77 -4.11 5.60 -6.67
N ILE A 78 -4.83 5.13 -5.64
CA ILE A 78 -4.23 4.76 -4.36
C ILE A 78 -3.24 3.61 -4.53
N ALA A 79 -3.60 2.55 -5.25
CA ALA A 79 -2.73 1.40 -5.48
C ALA A 79 -1.43 1.80 -6.21
N LEU A 80 -1.54 2.66 -7.22
CA LEU A 80 -0.38 3.20 -7.94
C LEU A 80 0.47 4.12 -7.06
N ALA A 81 -0.16 4.98 -6.25
CA ALA A 81 0.56 5.85 -5.33
C ALA A 81 1.35 5.03 -4.31
N TYR A 82 0.76 3.95 -3.79
CA TYR A 82 1.45 3.09 -2.84
C TYR A 82 2.65 2.35 -3.41
N LEU A 83 2.73 2.08 -4.73
CA LEU A 83 3.94 1.53 -5.34
C LEU A 83 5.16 2.44 -5.20
N VAL A 84 4.94 3.75 -5.31
CA VAL A 84 6.01 4.77 -5.32
C VAL A 84 6.26 5.41 -3.96
N LEU A 85 5.28 5.36 -3.06
CA LEU A 85 5.34 6.00 -1.75
C LEU A 85 6.50 5.50 -0.87
N PRO A 86 6.68 4.19 -0.60
CA PRO A 86 7.73 3.74 0.32
C PRO A 86 9.16 4.07 -0.16
N PRO A 87 9.52 3.90 -1.45
CA PRO A 87 10.80 4.37 -1.96
C PRO A 87 11.00 5.87 -1.80
N THR A 88 9.97 6.65 -2.17
CA THR A 88 10.03 8.13 -2.11
C THR A 88 10.19 8.62 -0.68
N LEU A 89 9.38 8.09 0.26
CA LEU A 89 9.44 8.44 1.67
C LEU A 89 10.78 8.05 2.30
N TRP A 90 11.35 6.91 1.93
CA TRP A 90 12.68 6.53 2.39
C TRP A 90 13.78 7.49 1.91
N HIS A 91 13.73 7.90 0.64
CA HIS A 91 14.68 8.88 0.12
C HIS A 91 14.53 10.24 0.80
N LEU A 92 13.30 10.69 1.03
CA LEU A 92 13.01 11.91 1.78
C LEU A 92 13.53 11.83 3.22
N ALA A 93 13.27 10.73 3.93
CA ALA A 93 13.76 10.51 5.30
C ALA A 93 15.29 10.57 5.37
N LYS A 94 15.99 9.97 4.41
CA LYS A 94 17.46 10.07 4.32
C LYS A 94 17.94 11.50 4.06
N ALA A 95 17.24 12.26 3.22
CA ALA A 95 17.60 13.64 2.94
C ALA A 95 17.44 14.51 4.19
N ILE A 96 16.31 14.39 4.89
CA ILE A 96 16.04 15.09 6.15
C ILE A 96 17.10 14.75 7.19
N HIS A 97 17.41 13.45 7.36
CA HIS A 97 18.42 13.02 8.32
C HIS A 97 19.80 13.63 8.01
N ARG A 98 20.22 13.64 6.74
CA ARG A 98 21.51 14.24 6.32
C ARG A 98 21.58 15.74 6.58
N VAL A 99 20.48 16.47 6.40
CA VAL A 99 20.41 17.91 6.70
C VAL A 99 20.58 18.12 8.20
N ASN A 100 19.81 17.39 9.02
CA ASN A 100 19.86 17.53 10.47
C ASN A 100 21.26 17.23 11.05
N THR A 101 21.93 16.18 10.56
CA THR A 101 23.29 15.85 11.02
C THR A 101 24.35 16.86 10.57
N ARG A 102 24.13 17.59 9.47
CA ARG A 102 25.05 18.66 9.04
C ARG A 102 24.95 19.88 9.96
N ASP A 103 23.74 20.25 10.36
CA ASP A 103 23.51 21.38 11.26
C ASP A 103 24.10 21.11 12.65
N GLU A 104 24.02 19.86 13.15
CA GLU A 104 24.65 19.43 14.41
C GLU A 104 26.18 19.45 14.38
N LEU A 105 26.82 19.28 13.22
CA LEU A 105 28.29 19.32 13.08
C LEU A 105 28.83 20.74 12.87
N GLN A 106 27.97 21.71 12.59
CA GLN A 106 28.33 23.13 12.40
C GLN A 106 28.01 24.02 13.61
N ALA A 107 27.32 23.48 14.62
CA ALA A 107 27.03 24.11 15.91
C ALA A 107 28.11 23.78 16.96
#